data_AF-A0AAN8WKS3-F1
#
_entry.id   AF-A0AAN8WKS3-F1
#
_cell.length_a   1.000
_cell.length_b   1.000
_cell.length_c   1.000
_cell.angle_alpha   90.00
_cell.angle_beta   90.00
_cell.angle_gamma   90.00
#
_symmetry.space_group_name_H-M   'P 1'
#
loop_
_entity.id
_entity.type
_entity.pdbx_description
1 polymer ?
#
loop_
_entity_poly.entity_id
_entity_poly.type
_entity_poly.pdbx_seq_one_letter_code
_entity_poly.pdbx_strand_id
1 'polypeptide(L)'
;MEVRLRESGAGKTEASKQVLRFLAATSLHRREIDRVRDRLLQSNPLLEAFGNAKTNRNDNSSRFGKYMDIEFNFKGEPVGGHILNYLLEKSRVIHQEKGERNFHVFYQLLAGAPDELLQKLKLERDANHYHFLKQ
;
A
#
# COMPACT_ATOMS: atom_id res chain seq x y z
N MET A 1 -16.58 5.30 2.25
CA MET A 1 -15.98 6.06 3.38
C MET A 1 -14.81 6.85 2.81
N GLU A 2 -14.89 8.17 2.73
CA GLU A 2 -13.80 8.98 2.16
C GLU A 2 -12.71 9.22 3.23
N VAL A 3 -11.68 8.38 3.25
CA VAL A 3 -10.49 8.64 4.07
C VAL A 3 -9.58 9.58 3.28
N ARG A 4 -9.64 10.89 3.55
CA ARG A 4 -8.68 11.85 3.00
C ARG A 4 -7.32 11.66 3.64
N LEU A 5 -6.35 11.24 2.84
CA LEU A 5 -5.00 10.92 3.30
C LEU A 5 -4.15 12.19 3.52
N ARG A 6 -4.18 12.80 4.72
CA ARG A 6 -3.11 13.73 5.19
C ARG A 6 -1.90 12.94 5.70
N GLU A 7 -0.66 13.33 5.37
CA GLU A 7 0.68 12.80 5.77
C GLU A 7 0.80 11.36 6.35
N SER A 8 1.74 10.57 5.82
CA SER A 8 2.03 9.22 6.35
C SER A 8 2.50 9.30 7.82
N GLY A 9 1.99 8.41 8.69
CA GLY A 9 2.26 8.40 10.14
C GLY A 9 1.15 8.98 11.03
N ALA A 10 0.16 9.68 10.49
CA ALA A 10 -0.94 10.31 11.26
C ALA A 10 -2.03 9.34 11.78
N GLY A 11 -1.77 8.04 11.86
CA GLY A 11 -2.74 7.05 12.34
C GLY A 11 -3.86 6.67 11.36
N LYS A 12 -3.75 6.99 10.06
CA LYS A 12 -4.78 6.73 9.03
C LYS A 12 -5.18 5.27 8.88
N THR A 13 -4.21 4.37 8.91
CA THR A 13 -4.43 2.93 8.85
C THR A 13 -5.18 2.46 10.10
N GLU A 14 -4.82 2.98 11.28
CA GLU A 14 -5.51 2.66 12.53
C GLU A 14 -6.93 3.23 12.60
N ALA A 15 -7.15 4.46 12.12
CA ALA A 15 -8.48 5.03 11.99
C ALA A 15 -9.37 4.18 11.08
N SER A 16 -8.84 3.75 9.93
CA SER A 16 -9.57 2.86 9.01
C SER A 16 -9.92 1.53 9.65
N LYS A 17 -8.97 0.92 10.40
CA LYS A 17 -9.23 -0.32 11.17
C LYS A 17 -10.33 -0.12 12.20
N GLN A 18 -10.35 1.00 12.92
CA GLN A 18 -11.35 1.26 13.94
C GLN A 18 -12.75 1.43 13.34
N VAL A 19 -12.89 2.13 12.21
CA VAL A 19 -14.19 2.25 11.54
C VAL A 19 -14.68 0.87 11.05
N LEU A 20 -13.79 0.07 10.47
CA LEU A 20 -14.13 -1.29 10.04
C LEU A 20 -14.56 -2.18 11.22
N ARG A 21 -13.89 -2.08 12.37
CA ARG A 21 -14.27 -2.79 13.59
C ARG A 21 -15.63 -2.35 14.11
N PHE A 22 -15.91 -1.06 14.10
CA PHE A 22 -17.21 -0.54 14.51
C PHE A 22 -18.32 -1.10 13.61
N LEU A 23 -18.15 -1.04 12.29
CA LEU A 23 -19.11 -1.61 11.33
C LEU A 23 -19.33 -3.11 11.55
N ALA A 24 -18.26 -3.87 11.82
CA ALA A 24 -18.33 -5.30 12.15
C ALA A 24 -19.04 -5.59 13.49
N ALA A 25 -18.96 -4.67 14.45
CA ALA A 25 -19.60 -4.81 15.74
C ALA A 25 -21.10 -4.47 15.70
N THR A 26 -21.50 -3.53 14.84
CA THR A 26 -22.91 -3.08 14.72
C THR A 26 -23.72 -3.87 13.70
N SER A 27 -23.07 -4.63 12.81
CA SER A 27 -23.76 -5.45 11.80
C SER A 27 -24.08 -6.86 12.33
N LEU A 28 -25.22 -7.41 11.90
CA LEU A 28 -25.59 -8.81 12.12
C LEU A 28 -24.69 -9.78 11.32
N HIS A 29 -23.92 -9.27 10.34
CA HIS A 29 -23.08 -10.03 9.41
C HIS A 29 -21.59 -9.88 9.74
N ARG A 30 -21.24 -10.02 11.02
CA ARG A 30 -19.87 -9.82 11.50
C ARG A 30 -18.83 -10.63 10.72
N ARG A 31 -19.11 -11.90 10.41
CA ARG A 31 -18.16 -12.80 9.75
C ARG A 31 -17.78 -12.32 8.35
N GLU A 32 -18.76 -11.83 7.60
CA GLU A 32 -18.58 -11.31 6.25
C GLU A 32 -17.81 -9.99 6.26
N ILE A 33 -18.12 -9.08 7.20
CA ILE A 33 -17.35 -7.82 7.38
C ILE A 33 -15.91 -8.13 7.77
N ASP A 34 -15.69 -9.07 8.70
CA ASP A 34 -14.34 -9.48 9.11
C ASP A 34 -13.56 -10.05 7.92
N ARG A 35 -14.20 -10.86 7.07
CA ARG A 35 -13.57 -11.40 5.85
C ARG A 35 -13.17 -10.31 4.86
N VAL A 36 -14.03 -9.32 4.62
CA VAL A 36 -13.71 -8.19 3.73
C VAL A 36 -12.58 -7.36 4.35
N ARG A 37 -12.68 -7.03 5.64
CA ARG A 37 -11.64 -6.31 6.38
C ARG A 37 -10.28 -7.00 6.27
N ASP A 38 -10.22 -8.31 6.51
CA ASP A 38 -8.95 -9.04 6.53
C ASP A 38 -8.28 -9.02 5.17
N ARG A 39 -9.04 -9.16 4.08
CA ARG A 39 -8.52 -8.99 2.71
C ARG A 39 -8.00 -7.57 2.47
N LEU A 40 -8.75 -6.55 2.89
CA LEU A 40 -8.32 -5.15 2.76
C LEU A 40 -7.00 -4.92 3.52
N LEU A 41 -6.89 -5.42 4.75
CA LEU A 41 -5.68 -5.28 5.57
C LEU A 41 -4.48 -6.05 5.04
N GLN A 42 -4.70 -7.28 4.53
CA GLN A 42 -3.65 -8.09 3.91
C GLN A 42 -3.11 -7.49 2.61
N SER A 43 -3.87 -6.64 1.93
CA SER A 43 -3.41 -5.95 0.72
C SER A 43 -2.46 -4.77 1.03
N ASN A 44 -2.46 -4.24 2.26
CA ASN A 44 -1.67 -3.06 2.60
C ASN A 44 -0.16 -3.25 2.39
N PRO A 45 0.50 -4.33 2.88
CA PRO A 45 1.92 -4.53 2.63
C PRO A 45 2.29 -4.50 1.14
N LEU A 46 1.42 -5.05 0.29
CA LEU A 46 1.60 -5.01 -1.16
C LEU A 46 1.51 -3.58 -1.68
N LEU A 47 0.46 -2.84 -1.32
CA LEU A 47 0.28 -1.45 -1.75
C LEU A 47 1.39 -0.53 -1.22
N GLU A 48 1.89 -0.78 -0.02
CA GLU A 48 3.01 -0.04 0.55
C GLU A 48 4.32 -0.35 -0.19
N ALA A 49 4.57 -1.60 -0.57
CA ALA A 49 5.74 -1.95 -1.37
C ALA A 49 5.76 -1.19 -2.70
N PHE A 50 4.63 -1.15 -3.42
CA PHE A 50 4.53 -0.54 -4.74
C PHE A 50 4.26 0.97 -4.73
N GLY A 51 3.74 1.51 -3.63
CA GLY A 51 3.23 2.89 -3.57
C GLY A 51 3.89 3.77 -2.51
N ASN A 52 4.70 3.22 -1.61
CA ASN A 52 5.45 4.00 -0.63
C ASN A 52 6.93 4.10 -1.00
N ALA A 53 7.51 5.22 -0.60
CA ALA A 53 8.92 5.50 -0.77
C ALA A 53 9.46 6.27 0.44
N LYS A 54 10.79 6.23 0.60
CA LYS A 54 11.47 7.11 1.55
C LYS A 54 11.61 8.51 0.97
N THR A 55 11.20 9.51 1.72
CA THR A 55 11.44 10.92 1.47
C THR A 55 12.37 11.50 2.54
N ASN A 56 12.83 12.74 2.35
CA ASN A 56 13.67 13.43 3.34
C ASN A 56 12.98 13.64 4.71
N ARG A 57 11.65 13.55 4.77
CA ARG A 57 10.85 13.78 5.98
C ARG A 57 10.23 12.50 6.55
N ASN A 58 10.13 11.43 5.75
CA ASN A 58 9.40 10.23 6.14
C ASN A 58 9.95 8.99 5.41
N ASP A 59 10.39 8.00 6.17
CA ASP A 59 10.96 6.76 5.62
C ASP A 59 9.93 5.86 4.90
N ASN A 60 8.64 6.02 5.18
CA ASN A 60 7.54 5.25 4.59
C ASN A 60 6.38 6.16 4.14
N SER A 61 6.65 7.06 3.19
CA SER A 61 5.68 8.01 2.67
C SER A 61 4.84 7.41 1.54
N SER A 62 3.51 7.38 1.69
CA SER A 62 2.61 6.99 0.59
C SER A 62 2.58 8.05 -0.50
N ARG A 63 2.89 7.63 -1.73
CA ARG A 63 2.91 8.47 -2.94
C ARG A 63 1.74 8.16 -3.87
N PHE A 64 0.63 7.72 -3.29
CA PHE A 64 -0.64 7.47 -3.96
C PHE A 64 -1.79 7.76 -2.99
N GLY A 65 -2.94 8.11 -3.57
CA GLY A 65 -4.23 8.14 -2.90
C GLY A 65 -4.84 6.74 -2.82
N LYS A 66 -5.40 6.37 -1.67
CA LYS A 66 -6.10 5.10 -1.46
C LYS A 66 -7.51 5.38 -0.98
N TYR A 67 -8.48 4.90 -1.73
CA TYR A 67 -9.89 4.88 -1.35
C TYR A 67 -10.33 3.44 -1.11
N MET A 68 -11.15 3.22 -0.10
CA MET A 68 -11.69 1.92 0.24
C MET A 68 -13.18 2.07 0.52
N ASP A 69 -13.97 1.19 -0.07
CA ASP A 69 -15.39 1.05 0.23
C ASP A 69 -15.75 -0.38 0.62
N ILE A 70 -16.91 -0.50 1.27
CA ILE A 70 -17.59 -1.75 1.54
C ILE A 70 -18.96 -1.60 0.94
N GLU A 71 -19.34 -2.59 0.14
CA GLU A 71 -20.62 -2.64 -0.53
C GLU A 71 -21.59 -3.44 0.32
N PHE A 72 -22.78 -2.87 0.53
CA PHE A 72 -23.89 -3.52 1.22
C PHE A 72 -25.05 -3.70 0.25
N ASN A 73 -25.75 -4.83 0.36
CA ASN A 73 -27.00 -5.02 -0.35
C ASN A 73 -28.16 -4.25 0.33
N PHE A 74 -29.34 -4.27 -0.28
CA PHE A 74 -30.53 -3.58 0.24
C PHE A 74 -31.00 -4.08 1.62
N LYS A 75 -30.54 -5.26 2.05
CA LYS A 75 -30.83 -5.83 3.38
C LYS A 75 -29.79 -5.43 4.43
N GLY A 76 -28.75 -4.68 4.05
CA GLY A 76 -27.65 -4.30 4.93
C GLY A 76 -26.57 -5.39 5.09
N GLU A 77 -26.57 -6.41 4.23
CA GLU A 77 -25.55 -7.46 4.24
C GLU A 77 -24.33 -7.00 3.42
N PRO A 78 -23.11 -7.12 3.95
CA PRO A 78 -21.89 -6.81 3.21
C PRO A 78 -21.68 -7.83 2.09
N VAL A 79 -21.64 -7.37 0.85
CA VAL A 79 -21.47 -8.24 -0.32
C VAL A 79 -20.04 -8.18 -0.89
N GLY A 80 -19.29 -7.12 -0.57
CA GLY A 80 -17.96 -6.92 -1.10
C GLY A 80 -17.30 -5.64 -0.63
N GLY A 81 -16.19 -5.28 -1.27
CA GLY A 81 -15.49 -4.03 -1.04
C GLY A 81 -14.38 -3.85 -2.06
N HIS A 82 -14.14 -2.62 -2.46
CA HIS A 82 -13.15 -2.27 -3.46
C HIS A 82 -12.06 -1.38 -2.87
N ILE A 83 -10.84 -1.55 -3.38
CA ILE A 83 -9.74 -0.63 -3.16
C ILE A 83 -9.46 0.09 -4.47
N LEU A 84 -9.55 1.40 -4.45
CA LEU A 84 -9.24 2.24 -5.60
C LEU A 84 -8.00 3.08 -5.29
N ASN A 85 -6.99 2.95 -6.14
CA ASN A 85 -5.74 3.70 -6.04
C ASN A 85 -5.78 4.86 -7.04
N TYR A 86 -5.38 6.05 -6.58
CA TYR A 86 -5.41 7.27 -7.38
C TYR A 86 -4.08 8.02 -7.28
N LEU A 87 -3.76 8.81 -8.30
CA LEU A 87 -2.65 9.77 -8.27
C LEU A 87 -1.31 9.19 -7.79
N LEU A 88 -0.95 7.99 -8.28
CA LEU A 88 0.39 7.45 -8.07
C LEU A 88 1.42 8.43 -8.67
N GLU A 89 2.44 8.78 -7.90
CA GLU A 89 3.55 9.63 -8.34
C GLU A 89 4.46 8.88 -9.33
N LYS A 90 4.01 8.75 -10.58
CA LYS A 90 4.73 8.00 -11.62
C LYS A 90 6.13 8.55 -11.91
N SER A 91 6.34 9.87 -11.77
CA SER A 91 7.64 10.51 -11.96
C SER A 91 8.72 9.94 -11.04
N ARG A 92 8.35 9.46 -9.85
CA ARG A 92 9.30 8.86 -8.90
C ARG A 92 10.04 7.65 -9.45
N VAL A 93 9.45 6.93 -10.41
CA VAL A 93 10.11 5.75 -11.00
C VAL A 93 11.38 6.16 -11.75
N ILE A 94 11.36 7.29 -12.44
CA ILE A 94 12.46 7.77 -13.28
C ILE A 94 13.31 8.85 -12.63
N HIS A 95 12.77 9.54 -11.62
CA HIS A 95 13.48 10.62 -10.94
C HIS A 95 13.23 10.65 -9.42
N GLN A 96 14.28 10.82 -8.61
CA GLN A 96 14.17 11.08 -7.17
C GLN A 96 14.97 12.31 -6.75
N GLU A 97 14.43 13.07 -5.80
CA GLU A 97 15.13 14.18 -5.17
C GLU A 97 16.29 13.67 -4.31
N LYS A 98 17.34 14.48 -4.16
CA LYS A 98 18.52 14.12 -3.37
C LYS A 98 18.13 13.72 -1.94
N GLY A 99 18.56 12.53 -1.52
CA GLY A 99 18.27 11.96 -0.19
C GLY A 99 16.98 11.14 -0.12
N GLU A 100 16.17 11.14 -1.17
CA GLU A 100 14.99 10.28 -1.30
C GLU A 100 15.34 8.95 -1.97
N ARG A 101 14.40 7.99 -1.90
CA ARG A 101 14.52 6.70 -2.61
C ARG A 101 13.35 6.50 -3.57
N ASN A 102 13.53 5.54 -4.46
CA ASN A 102 12.46 5.00 -5.28
C ASN A 102 11.47 4.17 -4.41
N PHE A 103 10.45 3.58 -5.02
CA PHE A 103 9.48 2.73 -4.34
C PHE A 103 10.15 1.51 -3.67
N HIS A 104 9.61 1.11 -2.51
CA HIS A 104 10.20 0.05 -1.69
C HIS A 104 10.32 -1.29 -2.42
N VAL A 105 9.40 -1.60 -3.34
CA VAL A 105 9.37 -2.86 -4.07
C VAL A 105 10.68 -3.16 -4.79
N PHE A 106 11.38 -2.15 -5.32
CA PHE A 106 12.65 -2.37 -6.01
C PHE A 106 13.73 -2.84 -5.04
N TYR A 107 13.86 -2.16 -3.90
CA TYR A 107 14.84 -2.53 -2.88
C TYR A 107 14.50 -3.86 -2.21
N GLN A 108 13.21 -4.12 -1.96
CA GLN A 108 12.73 -5.39 -1.41
C GLN A 108 12.96 -6.55 -2.36
N LEU A 109 12.79 -6.35 -3.67
CA LEU A 109 13.09 -7.36 -4.69
C LEU A 109 14.58 -7.69 -4.71
N LEU A 110 15.46 -6.68 -4.81
CA LEU A 110 16.91 -6.91 -4.89
C LEU A 110 17.47 -7.54 -3.61
N ALA A 111 16.98 -7.12 -2.43
CA ALA A 111 17.44 -7.65 -1.15
C ALA A 111 16.82 -9.01 -0.81
N GLY A 112 15.54 -9.24 -1.13
CA GLY A 112 14.76 -10.38 -0.65
C GLY A 112 14.52 -11.50 -1.65
N ALA A 113 14.73 -11.29 -2.96
CA ALA A 113 14.52 -12.35 -3.94
C ALA A 113 15.59 -13.47 -3.84
N PRO A 114 15.23 -14.73 -4.12
CA PRO A 114 16.20 -15.81 -4.32
C PRO A 114 17.12 -15.53 -5.51
N ASP A 115 18.35 -16.06 -5.48
CA ASP A 115 19.32 -15.86 -6.57
C ASP A 115 18.83 -16.40 -7.91
N GLU A 116 18.09 -17.52 -7.91
CA GLU A 116 17.46 -18.08 -9.12
C GLU A 116 16.48 -17.09 -9.78
N LEU A 117 15.70 -16.38 -8.96
CA LEU A 117 14.75 -15.38 -9.45
C LEU A 117 15.49 -14.16 -10.00
N LEU A 118 16.54 -13.69 -9.30
CA LEU A 118 17.36 -12.58 -9.77
C LEU A 118 18.06 -12.91 -11.09
N GLN A 119 18.64 -14.11 -11.22
CA GLN A 119 19.24 -14.58 -12.47
C GLN A 119 18.21 -14.65 -13.60
N LYS A 120 17.02 -15.19 -13.34
CA LYS A 120 15.92 -15.24 -14.32
C LYS A 120 15.50 -13.85 -14.79
N LEU A 121 15.45 -12.89 -13.88
CA LEU A 121 15.10 -11.50 -14.16
C LEU A 121 16.28 -10.66 -14.68
N LYS A 122 17.49 -11.25 -14.73
CA LYS A 122 18.74 -10.57 -15.09
C LYS A 122 19.02 -9.36 -14.19
N LEU A 123 18.82 -9.54 -12.89
CA LEU A 123 19.03 -8.54 -11.86
C LEU A 123 20.24 -8.88 -11.00
N GLU A 124 20.94 -7.85 -10.55
CA GLU A 124 22.04 -7.89 -9.60
C GLU A 124 21.57 -7.31 -8.27
N ARG A 125 22.08 -7.85 -7.15
CA ARG A 125 21.63 -7.43 -5.81
C ARG A 125 21.99 -5.99 -5.46
N ASP A 126 23.08 -5.46 -6.02
CA ASP A 126 23.52 -4.10 -5.71
C ASP A 126 22.64 -3.07 -6.44
N ALA A 127 21.89 -2.30 -5.65
CA ALA A 127 21.04 -1.22 -6.16
C ALA A 127 21.85 -0.12 -6.88
N ASN A 128 23.15 0.03 -6.59
CA ASN A 128 24.01 1.05 -7.20
C ASN A 128 24.27 0.83 -8.70
N HIS A 129 24.01 -0.37 -9.22
CA HIS A 129 24.11 -0.66 -10.65
C HIS A 129 22.93 -0.13 -11.47
N TYR A 130 21.86 0.32 -10.80
CA TYR A 130 20.66 0.81 -11.45
C TYR A 130 20.55 2.32 -11.35
N HIS A 131 20.59 3.00 -12.51
CA HIS A 131 20.44 4.46 -12.58
C HIS A 131 19.16 4.98 -11.88
N PHE A 132 18.05 4.23 -11.95
CA PHE A 132 16.79 4.62 -11.30
C PHE A 132 16.72 4.34 -9.80
N LEU A 133 17.72 3.70 -9.21
CA LEU A 133 17.80 3.44 -7.77
C LEU A 133 18.93 4.22 -7.08
N LYS A 134 19.82 4.83 -7.87
CA LYS A 134 21.01 5.60 -7.45
C LYS A 134 20.97 7.01 -8.08
N GLN A 135 20.06 7.85 -7.60
CA GLN A 135 19.96 9.26 -7.98
C GLN A 135 20.28 10.19 -6.82
#